data_AF-A0A840WE42-F1
#
_entry.id   AF-A0A840WE42-F1
#
_cell.length_a   1.000
_cell.length_b   1.000
_cell.length_c   1.000
_cell.angle_alpha   90.00
_cell.angle_beta   90.00
_cell.angle_gamma   90.00
#
_symmetry.space_group_name_H-M   'P 1'
#
loop_
_entity.id
_entity.type
_entity.pdbx_description
1 polymer ?
#
loop_
_entity_poly.entity_id
_entity_poly.type
_entity_poly.pdbx_seq_one_letter_code
_entity_poly.pdbx_strand_id
1 'polypeptide(L)'
;MWQVLFHVNPTTITAALGLCLLAALAFAWWRRPDPQRSQGAMRKLLAVAGAVYLAVLLAPIGGFGSIHDSDRKVVWDPMLSFQDIPGIGRTSGLEREFGQQLEDGRSVHYAPEGVPAEERSGDDLYVQDGPDGPDGTLMVTDAEGDAPPQEDTAVATRVIEENFERQTDYAAQLEAEGPWGTTGGLALQERVLNTLLFVPIGVVAFFAFSSWVARLLFGPALSLTVEASQWALPWGRIANIGDLMVNSAGSLIGTLIAALSVGVVTAIRSAPVTGEAPTGEAGEAGEEPLSPTRG
;
A
#
# COMPACT_ATOMS: atom_id res chain seq x y z
N MET A 1 -8.41 9.59 -8.70
CA MET A 1 -7.28 8.84 -8.12
C MET A 1 -7.15 7.46 -8.75
N TRP A 2 -8.24 6.70 -8.87
CA TRP A 2 -8.28 5.35 -9.47
C TRP A 2 -7.61 5.19 -10.85
N GLN A 3 -7.67 6.21 -11.73
CA GLN A 3 -7.00 6.13 -13.03
C GLN A 3 -5.47 5.95 -12.94
N VAL A 4 -4.85 6.39 -11.84
CA VAL A 4 -3.40 6.21 -11.63
C VAL A 4 -3.07 4.74 -11.37
N LEU A 5 -3.98 3.96 -10.77
CA LEU A 5 -3.76 2.55 -10.45
C LEU A 5 -3.54 1.71 -11.71
N PHE A 6 -4.25 2.02 -12.81
CA PHE A 6 -4.05 1.36 -14.11
C PHE A 6 -2.65 1.58 -14.71
N HIS A 7 -1.89 2.55 -14.19
CA HIS A 7 -0.51 2.79 -14.59
C HIS A 7 0.51 2.17 -13.62
N VAL A 8 0.09 1.51 -12.55
CA VAL A 8 0.98 0.83 -11.61
C VAL A 8 1.33 -0.54 -12.17
N ASN A 9 2.53 -0.65 -12.72
CA ASN A 9 3.06 -1.88 -13.29
C ASN A 9 4.57 -1.97 -13.05
N PRO A 10 5.22 -3.13 -13.29
CA PRO A 10 6.65 -3.29 -13.03
C PRO A 10 7.54 -2.21 -13.67
N THR A 11 7.17 -1.72 -14.87
CA THR A 11 7.93 -0.67 -15.56
C THR A 11 7.84 0.67 -14.85
N THR A 12 6.64 1.13 -14.47
CA THR A 12 6.46 2.41 -13.76
C THR A 12 7.03 2.35 -12.35
N ILE A 13 6.92 1.21 -11.67
CA ILE A 13 7.55 0.96 -10.37
C ILE A 13 9.07 1.09 -10.48
N THR A 14 9.69 0.41 -11.47
CA THR A 14 11.13 0.47 -11.71
C THR A 14 11.59 1.89 -12.02
N ALA A 15 10.85 2.61 -12.86
CA ALA A 15 11.14 4.00 -13.19
C ALA A 15 11.06 4.91 -11.95
N ALA A 16 10.02 4.77 -11.12
CA ALA A 16 9.84 5.57 -9.91
C ALA A 16 10.98 5.31 -8.89
N LEU A 17 11.34 4.05 -8.66
CA LEU A 17 12.44 3.69 -7.78
C LEU A 17 13.80 4.16 -8.33
N GLY A 18 14.01 4.06 -9.64
CA GLY A 18 15.20 4.57 -10.33
C GLY A 18 15.34 6.08 -10.16
N LEU A 19 14.26 6.84 -10.34
CA LEU A 19 14.24 8.29 -10.10
C LEU A 19 14.55 8.63 -8.63
N CYS A 20 13.99 7.90 -7.67
CA CYS A 20 14.29 8.07 -6.25
C CYS A 20 15.76 7.79 -5.94
N LEU A 21 16.35 6.76 -6.54
CA LEU A 21 17.78 6.44 -6.40
C LEU A 21 18.66 7.56 -6.99
N LEU A 22 18.35 8.05 -8.19
CA LEU A 22 19.09 9.15 -8.81
C LEU A 22 19.02 10.43 -7.95
N ALA A 23 17.84 10.76 -7.43
CA ALA A 23 17.67 11.88 -6.52
C ALA A 23 18.47 11.69 -5.22
N ALA A 24 18.46 10.49 -4.64
CA ALA A 24 19.22 10.17 -3.43
C ALA A 24 20.74 10.28 -3.65
N LEU A 25 21.25 9.84 -4.80
CA LEU A 25 22.65 10.02 -5.19
C LEU A 25 23.01 11.50 -5.37
N ALA A 26 22.14 12.28 -6.00
CA ALA A 26 22.32 13.72 -6.17
C ALA A 26 22.35 14.44 -4.81
N PHE A 27 21.43 14.11 -3.89
CA PHE A 27 21.42 14.66 -2.53
C PHE A 27 22.65 14.24 -1.72
N ALA A 28 23.07 12.99 -1.82
CA ALA A 28 24.29 12.50 -1.18
C ALA A 28 25.52 13.27 -1.69
N TRP A 29 25.60 13.53 -2.99
CA TRP A 29 26.69 14.30 -3.60
C TRP A 29 26.64 15.78 -3.18
N TRP A 30 25.46 16.39 -3.20
CA TRP A 30 25.24 17.79 -2.77
C TRP A 30 25.53 18.02 -1.29
N ARG A 31 25.24 17.03 -0.43
CA ARG A 31 25.51 17.08 1.01
C ARG A 31 27.01 17.10 1.36
N ARG A 32 27.89 16.70 0.43
CA ARG A 32 29.33 16.52 0.69
C ARG A 32 30.05 17.78 1.19
N PRO A 33 29.89 18.98 0.59
CA PRO A 33 30.72 20.13 0.97
C PRO A 33 30.34 20.69 2.34
N ASP A 34 29.04 20.67 2.67
CA ASP A 34 28.52 21.18 3.94
C ASP A 34 27.19 20.48 4.29
N PRO A 35 27.23 19.46 5.17
CA PRO A 35 26.05 18.76 5.60
C PRO A 35 25.02 19.65 6.30
N GLN A 36 25.45 20.68 7.03
CA GLN A 36 24.54 21.54 7.79
C GLN A 36 23.74 22.44 6.85
N ARG A 37 24.38 23.00 5.81
CA ARG A 37 23.69 23.82 4.81
C ARG A 37 22.64 23.02 4.03
N SER A 38 22.96 21.79 3.62
CA SER A 38 22.01 20.94 2.89
C SER A 38 20.80 20.51 3.75
N GLN A 39 20.99 20.27 5.05
CA GLN A 39 19.91 19.89 5.97
C GLN A 39 18.79 20.94 6.05
N GLY A 40 19.14 22.23 6.10
CA GLY A 40 18.14 23.30 6.15
C GLY A 40 17.22 23.32 4.93
N ALA A 41 17.79 23.10 3.74
CA ALA A 41 17.01 23.00 2.50
C ALA A 41 16.18 21.71 2.44
N MET A 42 16.73 20.58 2.86
CA MET A 42 16.02 19.29 2.91
C MET A 42 14.84 19.32 3.88
N ARG A 43 14.96 20.00 5.03
CA ARG A 43 13.82 20.20 5.96
C ARG A 43 12.70 21.02 5.34
N LYS A 44 13.03 22.08 4.59
CA LYS A 44 12.03 22.88 3.86
C LYS A 44 11.35 22.06 2.78
N LEU A 45 12.14 21.30 2.01
CA LEU A 45 11.60 20.40 0.99
C LEU A 45 10.66 19.35 1.62
N LEU A 46 11.07 18.74 2.74
CA LEU A 46 10.26 17.78 3.46
C LEU A 46 8.95 18.39 4.00
N ALA A 47 9.01 19.60 4.55
CA ALA A 47 7.83 20.29 5.06
C ALA A 47 6.84 20.61 3.93
N VAL A 48 7.33 21.13 2.79
CA VAL A 48 6.48 21.40 1.62
C VAL A 48 5.91 20.10 1.06
N ALA A 49 6.74 19.07 0.89
CA ALA A 49 6.29 17.77 0.42
C ALA A 49 5.22 17.18 1.34
N GLY A 50 5.44 17.17 2.66
CA GLY A 50 4.47 16.70 3.64
C GLY A 50 3.15 17.49 3.60
N ALA A 51 3.20 18.82 3.45
CA ALA A 51 2.00 19.64 3.33
C ALA A 51 1.20 19.34 2.04
N VAL A 52 1.89 19.21 0.90
CA VAL A 52 1.26 18.81 -0.38
C VAL A 52 0.65 17.42 -0.25
N TYR A 53 1.37 16.51 0.40
CA TYR A 53 0.93 15.13 0.59
C TYR A 53 -0.34 15.05 1.46
N LEU A 54 -0.38 15.78 2.57
CA LEU A 54 -1.58 15.92 3.40
C LEU A 54 -2.73 16.55 2.61
N ALA A 55 -2.48 17.61 1.83
CA ALA A 55 -3.53 18.23 1.03
C ALA A 55 -4.13 17.28 -0.01
N VAL A 56 -3.31 16.46 -0.66
CA VAL A 56 -3.77 15.48 -1.65
C VAL A 56 -4.50 14.31 -0.99
N LEU A 57 -3.93 13.72 0.07
CA LEU A 57 -4.52 12.54 0.72
C LEU A 57 -5.75 12.88 1.57
N LEU A 58 -5.84 14.10 2.07
CA LEU A 58 -7.03 14.63 2.74
C LEU A 58 -7.93 15.40 1.77
N ALA A 59 -7.77 15.27 0.45
CA ALA A 59 -8.80 15.77 -0.44
C ALA A 59 -10.06 14.89 -0.32
N PRO A 60 -11.27 15.46 -0.17
CA PRO A 60 -12.51 14.69 -0.20
C PRO A 60 -12.62 14.01 -1.57
N ILE A 61 -12.77 12.68 -1.56
CA ILE A 61 -12.93 11.89 -2.78
C ILE A 61 -14.42 11.83 -3.22
N GLY A 62 -15.34 12.25 -2.34
CA GLY A 62 -16.79 12.30 -2.60
C GLY A 62 -17.35 13.73 -2.56
N GLY A 63 -18.59 13.88 -3.05
CA GLY A 63 -19.35 15.13 -2.94
C GLY A 63 -19.72 15.44 -1.49
N PHE A 64 -19.83 16.72 -1.14
CA PHE A 64 -20.17 17.18 0.22
C PHE A 64 -21.52 16.67 0.77
N GLY A 65 -22.37 16.06 -0.07
CA GLY A 65 -23.69 15.57 0.32
C GLY A 65 -23.70 14.31 1.18
N SER A 66 -22.61 13.53 1.23
CA SER A 66 -22.57 12.24 1.96
C SER A 66 -21.97 12.34 3.37
N ILE A 67 -21.84 13.55 3.92
CA ILE A 67 -21.07 13.83 5.14
C ILE A 67 -21.78 13.38 6.44
N HIS A 68 -23.07 13.06 6.41
CA HIS A 68 -23.86 12.80 7.63
C HIS A 68 -24.16 11.33 7.95
N ASP A 69 -24.08 10.41 6.99
CA ASP A 69 -24.46 9.01 7.21
C ASP A 69 -23.28 8.04 7.25
N SER A 70 -22.05 8.54 7.24
CA SER A 70 -20.88 7.66 7.18
C SER A 70 -20.43 7.20 8.57
N ASP A 71 -20.49 5.89 8.81
CA ASP A 71 -19.98 5.28 10.03
C ASP A 71 -18.44 5.40 10.12
N ARG A 72 -17.92 5.71 11.31
CA ARG A 72 -16.48 5.91 11.55
C ARG A 72 -15.87 4.62 12.08
N LYS A 73 -15.38 3.79 11.17
CA LYS A 73 -14.74 2.53 11.52
C LYS A 73 -13.22 2.64 11.54
N VAL A 74 -12.59 1.99 12.50
CA VAL A 74 -11.15 1.73 12.51
C VAL A 74 -10.94 0.24 12.26
N VAL A 75 -10.17 -0.07 11.23
CA VAL A 75 -9.77 -1.45 10.91
C VAL A 75 -8.44 -1.73 11.58
N TRP A 76 -8.49 -2.56 12.63
CA TRP A 76 -7.32 -2.93 13.42
C TRP A 76 -6.54 -4.12 12.84
N ASP A 77 -7.14 -4.89 11.94
CA ASP A 77 -6.48 -6.04 11.32
C ASP A 77 -5.52 -5.57 10.21
N PRO A 78 -4.19 -5.65 10.42
CA PRO A 78 -3.21 -5.24 9.41
C PRO A 78 -3.24 -6.14 8.18
N MET A 79 -3.69 -7.39 8.34
CA MET A 79 -3.70 -8.39 7.27
C MET A 79 -4.93 -8.26 6.38
N LEU A 80 -6.01 -7.61 6.84
CA LEU A 80 -7.21 -7.39 6.03
C LEU A 80 -6.88 -6.75 4.67
N SER A 81 -5.96 -5.79 4.68
CA SER A 81 -5.50 -5.08 3.46
C SER A 81 -4.76 -5.96 2.44
N PHE A 82 -4.31 -7.15 2.85
CA PHE A 82 -3.59 -8.11 2.01
C PHE A 82 -4.45 -9.34 1.67
N GLN A 83 -5.60 -9.52 2.35
CA GLN A 83 -6.52 -10.64 2.08
C GLN A 83 -7.13 -10.53 0.67
N ASP A 84 -7.34 -9.30 0.20
CA ASP A 84 -7.89 -9.03 -1.14
C ASP A 84 -6.87 -9.20 -2.27
N ILE A 85 -5.60 -9.50 -1.96
CA ILE A 85 -4.57 -9.68 -3.00
C ILE A 85 -4.64 -11.11 -3.54
N PRO A 86 -4.90 -11.29 -4.85
CA PRO A 86 -4.91 -12.61 -5.49
C PRO A 86 -3.66 -13.43 -5.16
N GLY A 87 -3.85 -14.64 -4.65
CA GLY A 87 -2.79 -15.62 -4.40
C GLY A 87 -1.96 -15.44 -3.11
N ILE A 88 -2.19 -14.38 -2.32
CA ILE A 88 -1.51 -14.19 -1.02
C ILE A 88 -2.48 -14.37 0.14
N GLY A 89 -3.66 -13.76 0.07
CA GLY A 89 -4.72 -13.98 1.04
C GLY A 89 -5.23 -15.41 0.98
N ARG A 90 -5.93 -15.86 2.03
CA ARG A 90 -7.02 -16.81 1.76
C ARG A 90 -7.83 -16.11 0.68
N THR A 91 -8.04 -16.75 -0.47
CA THR A 91 -9.26 -16.47 -1.22
C THR A 91 -10.34 -16.58 -0.17
N SER A 92 -10.83 -15.44 0.34
CA SER A 92 -12.13 -15.34 0.98
C SER A 92 -13.01 -16.00 -0.04
N GLY A 93 -13.24 -17.31 0.16
CA GLY A 93 -13.60 -18.20 -0.92
C GLY A 93 -14.83 -17.59 -1.53
N LEU A 94 -14.73 -17.16 -2.80
CA LEU A 94 -15.76 -16.50 -3.60
C LEU A 94 -17.01 -16.30 -2.77
N GLU A 95 -17.12 -15.16 -2.06
CA GLU A 95 -18.05 -14.94 -0.94
C GLU A 95 -19.10 -16.04 -0.87
N ARG A 96 -18.79 -17.12 -0.13
CA ARG A 96 -19.68 -18.29 -0.12
C ARG A 96 -21.07 -17.91 0.34
N GLU A 97 -21.19 -16.79 1.04
CA GLU A 97 -22.45 -16.19 1.39
C GLU A 97 -22.65 -14.92 0.58
N PHE A 98 -23.76 -14.83 -0.16
CA PHE A 98 -24.09 -13.63 -0.91
C PHE A 98 -25.61 -13.44 -0.99
N GLY A 99 -26.04 -12.19 -1.16
CA GLY A 99 -27.44 -11.82 -1.33
C GLY A 99 -27.65 -11.10 -2.65
N GLN A 100 -28.70 -11.43 -3.39
CA GLN A 100 -29.12 -10.69 -4.58
C GLN A 100 -30.58 -10.27 -4.46
N GLN A 101 -30.85 -8.97 -4.60
CA GLN A 101 -32.19 -8.44 -4.66
C GLN A 101 -32.82 -8.73 -6.03
N LEU A 102 -34.06 -9.23 -6.02
CA LEU A 102 -34.90 -9.50 -7.17
C LEU A 102 -35.68 -8.24 -7.60
N GLU A 103 -36.25 -8.28 -8.81
CA GLU A 103 -37.03 -7.16 -9.37
C GLU A 103 -38.32 -6.87 -8.57
N ASP A 104 -38.85 -7.87 -7.87
CA ASP A 104 -40.05 -7.76 -7.03
C ASP A 104 -39.75 -7.19 -5.63
N GLY A 105 -38.49 -6.90 -5.33
CA GLY A 105 -38.02 -6.34 -4.06
C GLY A 105 -37.59 -7.36 -3.02
N ARG A 106 -37.89 -8.67 -3.22
CA ARG A 106 -37.37 -9.76 -2.38
C ARG A 106 -35.87 -9.95 -2.59
N SER A 107 -35.21 -10.63 -1.68
CA SER A 107 -33.80 -11.02 -1.84
C SER A 107 -33.63 -12.54 -1.81
N VAL A 108 -32.67 -13.02 -2.59
CA VAL A 108 -32.19 -14.41 -2.53
C VAL A 108 -30.85 -14.39 -1.81
N HIS A 109 -30.77 -15.06 -0.66
CA HIS A 109 -29.56 -15.20 0.13
C HIS A 109 -29.04 -16.61 -0.01
N TYR A 110 -27.79 -16.79 -0.44
CA TYR A 110 -27.12 -18.08 -0.42
C TYR A 110 -26.17 -18.14 0.78
N ALA A 111 -26.19 -19.25 1.49
CA ALA A 111 -25.22 -19.61 2.51
C ALA A 111 -25.04 -21.15 2.53
N PRO A 112 -23.82 -21.69 2.40
CA PRO A 112 -23.62 -23.14 2.27
C PRO A 112 -24.14 -23.92 3.48
N GLU A 113 -23.94 -23.35 4.68
CA GLU A 113 -24.38 -23.93 5.95
C GLU A 113 -25.83 -23.55 6.31
N GLY A 114 -26.49 -22.74 5.47
CA GLY A 114 -27.78 -22.14 5.73
C GLY A 114 -27.71 -20.87 6.57
N VAL A 115 -28.67 -19.98 6.38
CA VAL A 115 -28.82 -18.76 7.19
C VAL A 115 -29.55 -19.11 8.50
N PRO A 116 -29.07 -18.69 9.69
CA PRO A 116 -29.77 -18.92 10.96
C PRO A 116 -31.18 -18.35 10.95
N ALA A 117 -32.15 -19.05 11.54
CA ALA A 117 -33.57 -18.67 11.48
C ALA A 117 -33.85 -17.27 12.05
N GLU A 118 -33.08 -16.84 13.04
CA GLU A 118 -33.16 -15.51 13.66
C GLU A 118 -32.69 -14.36 12.75
N GLU A 119 -31.90 -14.65 11.72
CA GLU A 119 -31.43 -13.68 10.73
C GLU A 119 -32.34 -13.63 9.49
N ARG A 120 -33.26 -14.60 9.37
CA ARG A 120 -34.23 -14.63 8.28
C ARG A 120 -35.34 -13.63 8.51
N SER A 121 -35.79 -12.97 7.46
CA SER A 121 -36.81 -11.92 7.58
C SER A 121 -37.62 -11.72 6.30
N GLY A 122 -38.91 -11.45 6.47
CA GLY A 122 -39.80 -11.05 5.38
C GLY A 122 -40.07 -12.18 4.39
N ASP A 123 -40.24 -11.80 3.13
CA ASP A 123 -40.58 -12.71 2.02
C ASP A 123 -39.32 -13.18 1.26
N ASP A 124 -38.13 -13.08 1.87
CA ASP A 124 -36.86 -13.43 1.25
C ASP A 124 -36.69 -14.95 1.10
N LEU A 125 -35.85 -15.36 0.14
CA LEU A 125 -35.54 -16.75 -0.16
C LEU A 125 -34.12 -17.08 0.30
N TYR A 126 -33.98 -18.22 0.98
CA TYR A 126 -32.72 -18.68 1.55
C TYR A 126 -32.29 -19.98 0.88
N VAL A 127 -31.13 -19.95 0.24
CA VAL A 127 -30.55 -21.07 -0.51
C VAL A 127 -29.34 -21.61 0.24
N GLN A 128 -29.23 -22.92 0.34
CA GLN A 128 -28.09 -23.59 0.97
C GLN A 128 -27.70 -24.86 0.21
N ASP A 129 -26.52 -25.38 0.53
CA ASP A 129 -26.08 -26.65 -0.03
C ASP A 129 -26.96 -27.79 0.51
N GLY A 130 -27.31 -28.72 -0.38
CA GLY A 130 -28.01 -29.93 0.01
C GLY A 130 -27.15 -30.88 0.83
N PRO A 131 -27.74 -31.97 1.36
CA PRO A 131 -27.02 -32.98 2.14
C PRO A 131 -25.89 -33.67 1.34
N ASP A 132 -25.95 -33.62 0.01
CA ASP A 132 -24.95 -34.18 -0.89
C ASP A 132 -23.70 -33.28 -1.05
N GLY A 133 -23.69 -32.10 -0.41
CA GLY A 133 -22.58 -31.14 -0.45
C GLY A 133 -22.71 -30.08 -1.55
N PRO A 134 -21.62 -29.34 -1.83
CA PRO A 134 -21.65 -28.16 -2.72
C PRO A 134 -21.92 -28.49 -4.20
N ASP A 135 -21.63 -29.72 -4.63
CA ASP A 135 -21.97 -30.22 -5.97
C ASP A 135 -23.38 -30.86 -6.01
N GLY A 136 -24.10 -30.79 -4.89
CA GLY A 136 -25.39 -31.42 -4.66
C GLY A 136 -26.58 -30.57 -5.09
N THR A 137 -27.78 -31.03 -4.72
CA THR A 137 -29.02 -30.28 -4.99
C THR A 137 -29.10 -29.08 -4.05
N LEU A 138 -29.29 -27.86 -4.58
CA LEU A 138 -29.54 -26.69 -3.76
C LEU A 138 -30.88 -26.82 -3.01
N MET A 139 -30.88 -26.50 -1.72
CA MET A 139 -32.08 -26.46 -0.90
C MET A 139 -32.53 -25.01 -0.76
N VAL A 140 -33.76 -24.71 -1.17
CA VAL A 140 -34.37 -23.39 -1.04
C VAL A 140 -35.42 -23.44 0.06
N THR A 141 -35.36 -22.47 0.98
CA THR A 141 -36.29 -22.30 2.09
C THR A 141 -36.78 -20.85 2.17
N ASP A 142 -37.95 -20.64 2.72
CA ASP A 142 -38.43 -19.30 3.11
C ASP A 142 -37.89 -18.87 4.49
N ALA A 143 -38.40 -17.75 5.00
CA ALA A 143 -37.98 -17.21 6.29
C ALA A 143 -38.35 -18.13 7.47
N GLU A 144 -39.44 -18.88 7.36
CA GLU A 144 -39.89 -19.88 8.34
C GLU A 144 -39.10 -21.20 8.26
N GLY A 145 -38.34 -21.41 7.19
CA GLY A 145 -37.59 -22.63 6.93
C GLY A 145 -38.39 -23.71 6.19
N ASP A 146 -39.58 -23.35 5.70
CA ASP A 146 -40.42 -24.21 4.89
C ASP A 146 -40.02 -24.14 3.40
N ALA A 147 -40.49 -25.11 2.62
CA ALA A 147 -40.22 -25.15 1.19
C ALA A 147 -41.13 -24.15 0.44
N PRO A 148 -40.57 -23.16 -0.27
CA PRO A 148 -41.37 -22.16 -0.97
C PRO A 148 -42.08 -22.75 -2.20
N PRO A 149 -43.00 -22.00 -2.83
CA PRO A 149 -43.62 -22.40 -4.09
C PRO A 149 -42.58 -22.79 -5.15
N GLN A 150 -42.91 -23.77 -6.00
CA GLN A 150 -41.98 -24.30 -7.01
C GLN A 150 -41.42 -23.23 -7.96
N GLU A 151 -42.20 -22.20 -8.26
CA GLU A 151 -41.77 -21.06 -9.07
C GLU A 151 -40.66 -20.27 -8.39
N ASP A 152 -40.82 -19.95 -7.11
CA ASP A 152 -39.83 -19.24 -6.30
C ASP A 152 -38.54 -20.05 -6.13
N THR A 153 -38.67 -21.36 -5.90
CA THR A 153 -37.53 -22.29 -5.90
C THR A 153 -36.76 -22.21 -7.21
N ALA A 154 -37.45 -22.26 -8.35
CA ALA A 154 -36.81 -22.21 -9.67
C ALA A 154 -36.15 -20.85 -9.97
N VAL A 155 -36.68 -19.75 -9.42
CA VAL A 155 -36.06 -18.42 -9.53
C VAL A 155 -34.81 -18.35 -8.65
N ALA A 156 -34.90 -18.74 -7.38
CA ALA A 156 -33.78 -18.72 -6.46
C ALA A 156 -32.62 -19.59 -6.95
N THR A 157 -32.89 -20.84 -7.35
CA THR A 157 -31.89 -21.75 -7.91
C THR A 157 -31.18 -21.13 -9.11
N ARG A 158 -31.91 -20.56 -10.07
CA ARG A 158 -31.32 -19.92 -11.25
C ARG A 158 -30.41 -18.74 -10.88
N VAL A 159 -30.86 -17.89 -9.96
CA VAL A 159 -30.06 -16.74 -9.50
C VAL A 159 -28.75 -17.21 -8.86
N ILE A 160 -28.78 -18.27 -8.05
CA ILE A 160 -27.57 -18.82 -7.43
C ILE A 160 -26.64 -19.45 -8.46
N GLU A 161 -27.17 -20.26 -9.39
CA GLU A 161 -26.38 -20.87 -10.46
C GLU A 161 -25.71 -19.81 -11.35
N GLU A 162 -26.42 -18.76 -11.76
CA GLU A 162 -25.87 -17.64 -12.53
C GLU A 162 -24.79 -16.87 -11.75
N ASN A 163 -24.93 -16.74 -10.43
CA ASN A 163 -23.88 -16.14 -9.59
C ASN A 163 -22.65 -17.04 -9.50
N PHE A 164 -22.81 -18.36 -9.35
CA PHE A 164 -21.69 -19.30 -9.35
C PHE A 164 -20.93 -19.33 -10.67
N GLU A 165 -21.65 -19.27 -11.80
CA GLU A 165 -21.02 -19.14 -13.13
C GLU A 165 -20.23 -17.83 -13.22
N ARG A 166 -20.82 -16.69 -12.85
CA ARG A 166 -20.14 -15.39 -12.80
C ARG A 166 -18.91 -15.41 -11.90
N GLN A 167 -18.99 -16.06 -10.74
CA GLN A 167 -17.88 -16.20 -9.78
C GLN A 167 -16.76 -17.07 -10.35
N THR A 168 -17.10 -18.15 -11.06
CA THR A 168 -16.14 -19.05 -11.71
C THR A 168 -15.44 -18.35 -12.87
N ASP A 169 -16.18 -17.64 -13.71
CA ASP A 169 -15.63 -16.81 -14.80
C ASP A 169 -14.72 -15.71 -14.25
N TYR A 170 -15.15 -15.03 -13.18
CA TYR A 170 -14.34 -14.03 -12.49
C TYR A 170 -13.05 -14.62 -11.93
N ALA A 171 -13.10 -15.79 -11.30
CA ALA A 171 -11.92 -16.49 -10.79
C ALA A 171 -10.95 -16.89 -11.92
N ALA A 172 -11.48 -17.42 -13.03
CA ALA A 172 -10.68 -17.75 -14.21
C ALA A 172 -10.02 -16.51 -14.83
N GLN A 173 -10.74 -15.39 -14.90
CA GLN A 173 -10.20 -14.12 -15.36
C GLN A 173 -9.09 -13.61 -14.43
N LEU A 174 -9.29 -13.69 -13.12
CA LEU A 174 -8.31 -13.29 -12.11
C LEU A 174 -7.01 -14.11 -12.20
N GLU A 175 -7.14 -15.43 -12.43
CA GLU A 175 -6.00 -16.32 -12.68
C GLU A 175 -5.29 -15.96 -14.00
N ALA A 176 -6.05 -15.71 -15.07
CA ALA A 176 -5.51 -15.39 -16.39
C ALA A 176 -4.78 -14.02 -16.43
N GLU A 177 -5.32 -13.01 -15.76
CA GLU A 177 -4.70 -11.68 -15.70
C GLU A 177 -3.51 -11.62 -14.71
N GLY A 178 -3.50 -12.50 -13.72
CA GLY A 178 -2.48 -12.55 -12.69
C GLY A 178 -2.50 -11.34 -11.73
N PRO A 179 -1.45 -11.15 -10.92
CA PRO A 179 -1.45 -10.16 -9.82
C PRO A 179 -1.49 -8.70 -10.28
N TRP A 180 -1.19 -8.43 -11.55
CA TRP A 180 -1.21 -7.08 -12.14
C TRP A 180 -2.45 -6.83 -13.00
N GLY A 181 -3.41 -7.75 -12.98
CA GLY A 181 -4.68 -7.64 -13.69
C GLY A 181 -5.53 -6.44 -13.29
N THR A 182 -6.47 -6.09 -14.14
CA THR A 182 -7.47 -5.04 -13.87
C THR A 182 -8.56 -5.50 -12.91
N THR A 183 -8.79 -6.81 -12.85
CA THR A 183 -9.93 -7.42 -12.15
C THR A 183 -9.60 -7.67 -10.69
N GLY A 184 -8.47 -8.31 -10.40
CA GLY A 184 -8.00 -8.59 -9.02
C GLY A 184 -6.79 -7.77 -8.57
N GLY A 185 -6.06 -7.14 -9.49
CA GLY A 185 -4.80 -6.46 -9.18
C GLY A 185 -4.96 -5.10 -8.52
N LEU A 186 -6.17 -4.53 -8.48
CA LEU A 186 -6.40 -3.18 -7.95
C LEU A 186 -5.95 -3.02 -6.50
N ALA A 187 -6.24 -4.00 -5.64
CA ALA A 187 -5.80 -3.99 -4.25
C ALA A 187 -4.27 -3.96 -4.16
N LEU A 188 -3.57 -4.83 -4.89
CA LEU A 188 -2.11 -4.84 -4.92
C LEU A 188 -1.54 -3.53 -5.49
N GLN A 189 -2.10 -3.05 -6.61
CA GLN A 189 -1.68 -1.80 -7.26
C GLN A 189 -1.84 -0.60 -6.32
N GLU A 190 -2.92 -0.56 -5.53
CA GLU A 190 -3.13 0.48 -4.52
C GLU A 190 -2.07 0.43 -3.42
N ARG A 191 -1.77 -0.76 -2.86
CA ARG A 191 -0.71 -0.89 -1.84
C ARG A 191 0.67 -0.55 -2.40
N VAL A 192 0.96 -0.96 -3.63
CA VAL A 192 2.22 -0.62 -4.30
C VAL A 192 2.31 0.89 -4.54
N LEU A 193 1.23 1.53 -4.98
CA LEU A 193 1.19 2.98 -5.16
C LEU A 193 1.43 3.71 -3.83
N ASN A 194 0.72 3.33 -2.77
CA ASN A 194 0.86 3.90 -1.43
C ASN A 194 2.31 3.75 -0.91
N THR A 195 2.91 2.56 -1.10
CA THR A 195 4.33 2.32 -0.81
C THR A 195 5.23 3.30 -1.58
N LEU A 196 5.07 3.38 -2.91
CA LEU A 196 5.91 4.20 -3.77
C LEU A 196 5.82 5.69 -3.47
N LEU A 197 4.63 6.18 -3.08
CA LEU A 197 4.44 7.57 -2.75
C LEU A 197 5.20 7.98 -1.46
N PHE A 198 5.46 7.04 -0.53
CA PHE A 198 6.26 7.27 0.68
C PHE A 198 7.77 7.07 0.51
N VAL A 199 8.23 6.38 -0.55
CA VAL A 199 9.67 6.25 -0.85
C VAL A 199 10.39 7.60 -0.93
N PRO A 200 9.94 8.60 -1.72
CA PRO A 200 10.62 9.89 -1.79
C PRO A 200 10.60 10.64 -0.45
N ILE A 201 9.56 10.46 0.38
CA ILE A 201 9.49 11.03 1.73
C ILE A 201 10.62 10.47 2.60
N GLY A 202 10.82 9.15 2.58
CA GLY A 202 11.92 8.48 3.28
C GLY A 202 13.31 8.97 2.81
N VAL A 203 13.49 9.14 1.50
CA VAL A 203 14.74 9.69 0.93
C VAL A 203 15.01 11.09 1.48
N VAL A 204 14.04 12.00 1.40
CA VAL A 204 14.23 13.39 1.86
C VAL A 204 14.39 13.46 3.38
N ALA A 205 13.62 12.68 4.15
CA ALA A 205 13.74 12.60 5.60
C ALA A 205 15.14 12.17 6.06
N PHE A 206 15.76 11.21 5.36
CA PHE A 206 17.13 10.77 5.63
C PHE A 206 18.12 11.95 5.60
N PHE A 207 18.00 12.84 4.61
CA PHE A 207 18.88 14.00 4.47
C PHE A 207 18.45 15.20 5.34
N ALA A 208 17.18 15.31 5.72
CA ALA A 208 16.65 16.39 6.54
C ALA A 208 17.03 16.27 8.03
N PHE A 209 17.17 15.05 8.55
CA PHE A 209 17.42 14.80 9.97
C PHE A 209 18.84 14.27 10.26
N SER A 210 19.40 14.72 11.38
CA SER A 210 20.67 14.21 11.91
C SER A 210 20.49 12.91 12.69
N SER A 211 19.40 12.79 13.46
CA SER A 211 19.07 11.62 14.27
C SER A 211 18.51 10.47 13.42
N TRP A 212 19.07 9.27 13.59
CA TRP A 212 18.57 8.06 12.93
C TRP A 212 17.13 7.72 13.31
N VAL A 213 16.74 7.94 14.56
CA VAL A 213 15.36 7.71 15.02
C VAL A 213 14.40 8.61 14.25
N ALA A 214 14.73 9.89 14.07
CA ALA A 214 13.90 10.81 13.30
C ALA A 214 13.80 10.39 11.82
N ARG A 215 14.88 9.89 11.22
CA ARG A 215 14.86 9.38 9.83
C ARG A 215 13.90 8.20 9.66
N LEU A 216 13.92 7.27 10.61
CA LEU A 216 13.10 6.05 10.54
C LEU A 216 11.63 6.30 10.91
N LEU A 217 11.37 7.17 11.88
CA LEU A 217 10.01 7.40 12.40
C LEU A 217 9.23 8.49 11.66
N PHE A 218 9.87 9.32 10.83
CA PHE A 218 9.15 10.42 10.14
C PHE A 218 8.02 9.90 9.23
N GLY A 219 8.30 8.89 8.38
CA GLY A 219 7.30 8.31 7.51
C GLY A 219 6.12 7.68 8.26
N PRO A 220 6.36 6.77 9.22
CA PRO A 220 5.32 6.22 10.08
C PRO A 220 4.50 7.30 10.80
N ALA A 221 5.14 8.34 11.33
CA ALA A 221 4.44 9.45 11.99
C ALA A 221 3.57 10.27 11.01
N LEU A 222 4.07 10.53 9.80
CA LEU A 222 3.30 11.20 8.76
C LEU A 222 2.10 10.34 8.33
N SER A 223 2.30 9.03 8.14
CA SER A 223 1.21 8.13 7.76
C SER A 223 0.17 8.01 8.88
N LEU A 224 0.58 7.95 10.15
CA LEU A 224 -0.34 7.99 11.27
C LEU A 224 -1.15 9.28 11.29
N THR A 225 -0.51 10.41 10.95
CA THR A 225 -1.18 11.71 10.85
C THR A 225 -2.23 11.70 9.74
N VAL A 226 -1.94 11.07 8.59
CA VAL A 226 -2.90 10.91 7.49
C VAL A 226 -4.10 10.08 7.94
N GLU A 227 -3.89 8.88 8.49
CA GLU A 227 -4.96 7.98 8.95
C GLU A 227 -5.82 8.65 10.04
N ALA A 228 -5.17 9.26 11.04
CA ALA A 228 -5.88 9.97 12.11
C ALA A 228 -6.72 11.15 11.58
N SER A 229 -6.20 11.86 10.57
CA SER A 229 -6.93 12.95 9.93
C SER A 229 -8.11 12.43 9.12
N GLN A 230 -7.94 11.35 8.37
CA GLN A 230 -9.02 10.74 7.58
C GLN A 230 -10.14 10.20 8.48
N TRP A 231 -9.80 9.61 9.62
CA TRP A 231 -10.77 9.18 10.63
C TRP A 231 -11.49 10.35 11.32
N ALA A 232 -10.75 11.44 11.60
CA ALA A 232 -11.32 12.61 12.27
C ALA A 232 -12.27 13.40 11.36
N LEU A 233 -12.02 13.40 10.04
CA LEU A 233 -12.81 14.12 9.06
C LEU A 233 -14.11 13.36 8.76
N PRO A 234 -15.26 14.06 8.64
CA PRO A 234 -16.58 13.44 8.49
C PRO A 234 -16.85 12.99 7.04
N TRP A 235 -15.86 12.40 6.38
CA TRP A 235 -15.96 12.00 4.97
C TRP A 235 -16.16 10.50 4.79
N GLY A 236 -16.45 9.79 5.89
CA GLY A 236 -16.72 8.36 5.84
C GLY A 236 -15.53 7.49 5.49
N ARG A 237 -14.31 7.99 5.73
CA ARG A 237 -13.13 7.18 5.50
C ARG A 237 -12.88 6.27 6.68
N ILE A 238 -12.63 5.01 6.34
CA ILE A 238 -12.17 3.99 7.27
C ILE A 238 -10.67 4.21 7.45
N ALA A 239 -10.23 4.42 8.69
CA ALA A 239 -8.80 4.39 9.00
C ALA A 239 -8.32 2.95 9.05
N ASN A 240 -7.21 2.67 8.38
CA ASN A 240 -6.74 1.32 8.14
C ASN A 240 -5.28 1.16 8.55
N ILE A 241 -5.02 0.24 9.49
CA ILE A 241 -3.66 -0.06 9.94
C ILE A 241 -2.81 -0.64 8.80
N GLY A 242 -3.42 -1.32 7.84
CA GLY A 242 -2.71 -1.79 6.65
C GLY A 242 -2.07 -0.66 5.85
N ASP A 243 -2.77 0.47 5.68
CA ASP A 243 -2.23 1.64 4.97
C ASP A 243 -1.08 2.28 5.75
N LEU A 244 -1.21 2.38 7.07
CA LEU A 244 -0.11 2.80 7.94
C LEU A 244 1.14 1.94 7.75
N MET A 245 1.00 0.62 7.68
CA MET A 245 2.12 -0.30 7.50
C MET A 245 2.75 -0.19 6.11
N VAL A 246 1.94 -0.13 5.06
CA VAL A 246 2.38 -0.04 3.66
C VAL A 246 3.15 1.27 3.41
N ASN A 247 2.60 2.39 3.88
CA ASN A 247 3.27 3.69 3.81
C ASN A 247 4.58 3.72 4.61
N SER A 248 4.57 3.11 5.81
CA SER A 248 5.77 2.97 6.63
C SER A 248 6.86 2.17 5.91
N ALA A 249 6.50 1.05 5.26
CA ALA A 249 7.43 0.25 4.46
C ALA A 249 8.03 1.08 3.32
N GLY A 250 7.23 1.86 2.60
CA GLY A 250 7.69 2.79 1.57
C GLY A 250 8.74 3.78 2.08
N SER A 251 8.47 4.43 3.22
CA SER A 251 9.43 5.35 3.85
C SER A 251 10.73 4.65 4.28
N LEU A 252 10.66 3.41 4.78
CA LEU A 252 11.85 2.65 5.15
C LEU A 252 12.69 2.28 3.93
N ILE A 253 12.05 1.87 2.82
CA ILE A 253 12.73 1.61 1.54
C ILE A 253 13.46 2.89 1.06
N GLY A 254 12.78 4.03 1.08
CA GLY A 254 13.39 5.32 0.72
C GLY A 254 14.58 5.69 1.61
N THR A 255 14.46 5.46 2.91
CA THR A 255 15.55 5.69 3.88
C THR A 255 16.76 4.80 3.58
N LEU A 256 16.53 3.53 3.24
CA LEU A 256 17.58 2.59 2.87
C LEU A 256 18.28 3.02 1.57
N ILE A 257 17.51 3.39 0.53
CA ILE A 257 18.05 3.91 -0.75
C ILE A 257 18.97 5.11 -0.48
N ALA A 258 18.55 6.05 0.37
CA ALA A 258 19.34 7.22 0.72
C ALA A 258 20.63 6.87 1.50
N ALA A 259 20.55 5.95 2.45
CA ALA A 259 21.71 5.48 3.21
C ALA A 259 22.76 4.81 2.30
N LEU A 260 22.32 3.90 1.43
CA LEU A 260 23.18 3.24 0.44
C LEU A 260 23.81 4.25 -0.52
N SER A 261 23.04 5.24 -0.96
CA SER A 261 23.54 6.31 -1.84
C SER A 261 24.69 7.10 -1.20
N VAL A 262 24.60 7.42 0.10
CA VAL A 262 25.72 8.04 0.84
C VAL A 262 26.94 7.13 0.90
N GLY A 263 26.74 5.82 1.10
CA GLY A 263 27.82 4.82 1.10
C GLY A 263 28.57 4.79 -0.24
N VAL A 264 27.84 4.63 -1.35
CA VAL A 264 28.39 4.62 -2.73
C VAL A 264 29.16 5.90 -3.01
N VAL A 265 28.55 7.04 -2.72
CA VAL A 265 29.15 8.37 -2.90
C VAL A 265 30.43 8.49 -2.05
N THR A 266 30.45 8.00 -0.82
CA THR A 266 31.67 8.05 0.02
C THR A 266 32.77 7.16 -0.55
N ALA A 267 32.44 5.93 -0.98
CA ALA A 267 33.40 4.98 -1.53
C ALA A 267 34.10 5.47 -2.80
N ILE A 268 33.37 6.10 -3.73
CA ILE A 268 33.93 6.64 -4.98
C ILE A 268 35.04 7.69 -4.71
N ARG A 269 34.95 8.43 -3.60
CA ARG A 269 35.95 9.45 -3.25
C ARG A 269 37.17 8.91 -2.54
N SER A 270 37.00 7.83 -1.78
CA SER A 270 38.10 7.22 -1.03
C SER A 270 39.06 6.44 -1.91
N ALA A 271 38.81 6.31 -3.22
CA ALA A 271 39.76 5.74 -4.15
C ALA A 271 41.04 6.59 -4.15
N PRO A 272 42.15 6.11 -3.55
CA PRO A 272 43.38 6.87 -3.49
C PRO A 272 43.84 7.17 -4.91
N VAL A 273 44.34 8.38 -5.15
CA VAL A 273 45.07 8.69 -6.38
C VAL A 273 46.35 7.87 -6.34
N THR A 274 46.30 6.64 -6.83
CA THR A 274 47.42 5.71 -7.00
C THR A 274 48.33 6.22 -8.13
N GLY A 275 48.93 7.39 -7.89
CA GLY A 275 49.65 8.15 -8.91
C GLY A 275 50.77 9.04 -8.37
N GLU A 276 51.14 8.96 -7.08
CA GLU A 276 52.52 9.30 -6.70
C GLU A 276 53.40 8.11 -7.07
N ALA A 277 53.88 8.13 -8.32
CA ALA A 277 55.07 7.41 -8.68
C ALA A 277 56.17 7.80 -7.67
N PRO A 278 56.94 6.85 -7.13
CA PRO A 278 58.08 7.19 -6.30
C PRO A 278 59.05 7.98 -7.18
N THR A 279 59.02 9.30 -7.06
CA THR A 279 60.12 10.14 -7.50
C THR A 279 61.30 9.70 -6.64
N GLY A 280 62.13 8.86 -7.25
CA GLY A 280 63.43 8.53 -6.72
C GLY A 280 64.22 9.81 -6.56
N GLU A 281 64.16 10.41 -5.37
CA GLU A 281 65.24 11.24 -4.85
C GLU A 281 66.28 10.29 -4.27
N ALA A 282 66.98 9.63 -5.20
CA ALA A 282 68.35 9.25 -4.96
C ALA A 282 69.17 10.54 -4.99
N GLY A 283 69.60 11.01 -3.81
CA GLY A 283 70.67 11.98 -3.65
C GLY A 283 70.22 13.39 -3.32
N GLU A 284 70.38 13.76 -2.05
CA GLU A 284 71.53 14.58 -1.67
C GLU A 284 71.73 14.53 -0.16
N ALA A 285 72.86 13.92 0.22
CA ALA A 285 73.47 14.16 1.51
C ALA A 285 73.94 15.62 1.53
N GLY A 286 73.20 16.47 2.23
CA GLY A 286 73.54 17.88 2.45
C GLY A 286 73.41 18.22 3.92
N GLU A 287 74.57 18.31 4.56
CA GLU A 287 74.87 18.71 5.93
C GLU A 287 74.09 19.95 6.45
N GLU A 288 73.62 19.87 7.71
CA GLU A 288 73.67 20.86 8.84
C GLU A 288 73.42 22.40 8.62
N PRO A 289 73.23 23.25 9.66
CA PRO A 289 73.09 23.02 11.11
C PRO A 289 71.97 23.84 11.83
N LEU A 290 71.78 23.45 13.10
CA LEU A 290 71.26 24.17 14.27
C LEU A 290 71.25 25.71 14.23
N SER A 291 70.12 26.35 14.63
CA SER A 291 70.12 27.56 15.49
C SER A 291 68.69 28.04 15.88
N PRO A 292 68.51 28.94 16.88
CA PRO A 292 68.08 28.55 18.21
C PRO A 292 66.75 29.17 18.66
N THR A 293 66.29 28.65 19.80
CA THR A 293 65.31 29.18 20.75
C THR A 293 65.20 30.70 20.84
N ARG A 294 63.95 31.17 20.73
CA ARG A 294 63.38 32.34 21.44
C ARG A 294 61.97 31.89 21.88
N GLY A 295 61.49 32.07 23.09
CA GLY A 295 61.78 33.03 24.15
C GLY A 295 60.42 33.31 24.78
#